data_AF-A0A5H2YUI6-F1
#
_entry.id   AF-A0A5H2YUI6-F1
#
_cell.length_a   1.000
_cell.length_b   1.000
_cell.length_c   1.000
_cell.angle_alpha   90.00
_cell.angle_beta   90.00
_cell.angle_gamma   90.00
#
_symmetry.space_group_name_H-M   'P 1'
#
loop_
_entity.id
_entity.type
_entity.pdbx_description
1 polymer ?
#
loop_
_entity_poly.entity_id
_entity_poly.type
_entity_poly.pdbx_seq_one_letter_code
_entity_poly.pdbx_strand_id
1 'polypeptide(L)'
;MGKSHQQWREDLRKVMHELQALEDDEASLKGERRTSEEDLGKLKSRIDGLRRHLDDLAAAGCTAEEKLRKAKDRLAGYWPDLAADDHDQERSSPWAHPEWRAARIRVFLAALNLHQAFIEENASKMMANLGIAMDMLQGGIPDPKVRVQALDSLAIACPVISTTFASVPSLCGSMSSEGIGWLLIDEAGQATPQAAAGAIWRARRVVVVGDPLQLEPVVTLPRSVEASLAACNGGVNSRLHPSRTSVQKLADQTTAIGTTVGEGDDAIWVGAPLRVHRRCDEPMFSISNEVAYDGLMVHHKKPAALTWPASYWLDVPGGQGNGNWIPAEGEALRGLIQNLLGQAQVPADDIFLISPFRDVVRELKGMGKAFGLDYRRVGTVHTTQGKEADVVIMVLGGGTAGARDWASSRPNLLNVAASRAKARFYVVGDRKDWSKRRFFDVLSKNLS
;
A
#
# COMPACT_ATOMS: atom_id res chain seq x y z
N MET A 1 -95.99 -21.56 62.79
CA MET A 1 -94.53 -21.50 63.04
C MET A 1 -93.70 -21.68 61.74
N GLY A 2 -94.07 -21.04 60.61
CA GLY A 2 -93.48 -21.35 59.29
C GLY A 2 -92.48 -20.34 58.72
N LYS A 3 -92.60 -19.03 59.05
CA LYS A 3 -91.81 -17.97 58.41
C LYS A 3 -90.40 -17.79 59.00
N SER A 4 -90.24 -17.94 60.31
CA SER A 4 -88.95 -17.81 61.00
C SER A 4 -87.93 -18.90 60.60
N HIS A 5 -88.42 -20.11 60.28
CA HIS A 5 -87.58 -21.24 59.88
C HIS A 5 -87.14 -21.16 58.41
N GLN A 6 -87.84 -20.37 57.59
CA GLN A 6 -87.49 -20.08 56.20
C GLN A 6 -86.42 -18.99 56.11
N GLN A 7 -86.60 -17.89 56.86
CA GLN A 7 -85.62 -16.79 56.97
C GLN A 7 -84.25 -17.29 57.45
N TRP A 8 -84.24 -18.12 58.51
CA TRP A 8 -83.02 -18.71 59.05
C TRP A 8 -82.29 -19.62 58.04
N ARG A 9 -83.03 -20.35 57.19
CA ARG A 9 -82.44 -21.18 56.12
C ARG A 9 -81.86 -20.34 54.98
N GLU A 10 -82.45 -19.19 54.69
CA GLU A 10 -81.92 -18.24 53.70
C GLU A 10 -80.66 -17.55 54.20
N ASP A 11 -80.65 -17.09 55.45
CA ASP A 11 -79.47 -16.49 56.08
C ASP A 11 -78.34 -17.51 56.22
N LEU A 12 -78.64 -18.76 56.61
CA LEU A 12 -77.65 -19.85 56.65
C LEU A 12 -77.07 -20.15 55.27
N ARG A 13 -77.88 -20.15 54.20
CA ARG A 13 -77.37 -20.31 52.83
C ARG A 13 -76.48 -19.14 52.41
N LYS A 14 -76.85 -17.91 52.80
CA LYS A 14 -76.06 -16.71 52.49
C LYS A 14 -74.68 -16.77 53.16
N VAL A 15 -74.65 -17.11 54.44
CA VAL A 15 -73.41 -17.29 55.21
C VAL A 15 -72.59 -18.46 54.67
N MET A 16 -73.22 -19.58 54.29
CA MET A 16 -72.51 -20.69 53.65
C MET A 16 -71.92 -20.29 52.28
N HIS A 17 -72.62 -19.50 51.49
CA HIS A 17 -72.15 -19.04 50.18
C HIS A 17 -71.03 -18.00 50.30
N GLU A 18 -71.07 -17.15 51.32
CA GLU A 18 -69.99 -16.22 51.68
C GLU A 18 -68.77 -16.98 52.22
N LEU A 19 -68.98 -17.99 53.06
CA LEU A 19 -67.91 -18.87 53.55
C LEU A 19 -67.22 -19.60 52.40
N GLN A 20 -68.01 -20.13 51.46
CA GLN A 20 -67.47 -20.85 50.31
C GLN A 20 -66.73 -19.93 49.34
N ALA A 21 -67.21 -18.70 49.13
CA ALA A 21 -66.47 -17.69 48.37
C ALA A 21 -65.15 -17.28 49.04
N LEU A 22 -65.13 -17.15 50.38
CA LEU A 22 -63.91 -16.88 51.14
C LEU A 22 -62.93 -18.05 51.12
N GLU A 23 -63.42 -19.29 51.15
CA GLU A 23 -62.59 -20.50 51.01
C GLU A 23 -61.98 -20.61 49.60
N ASP A 24 -62.74 -20.28 48.56
CA ASP A 24 -62.26 -20.23 47.17
C ASP A 24 -61.21 -19.11 46.98
N ASP A 25 -61.43 -17.92 47.56
CA ASP A 25 -60.48 -16.80 47.55
C ASP A 25 -59.19 -17.14 48.33
N GLU A 26 -59.31 -17.80 49.49
CA GLU A 26 -58.15 -18.27 50.27
C GLU A 26 -57.34 -19.31 49.48
N ALA A 27 -58.02 -20.23 48.78
CA ALA A 27 -57.37 -21.21 47.91
C ALA A 27 -56.65 -20.54 46.72
N SER A 28 -57.28 -19.53 46.11
CA SER A 28 -56.68 -18.74 45.02
C SER A 28 -55.43 -17.99 45.48
N LEU A 29 -55.52 -17.26 46.61
CA LEU A 29 -54.39 -16.51 47.20
C LEU A 29 -53.25 -17.43 47.64
N LYS A 30 -53.55 -18.64 48.14
CA LYS A 30 -52.53 -19.67 48.43
C LYS A 30 -51.85 -20.15 47.14
N GLY A 31 -52.61 -20.29 46.06
CA GLY A 31 -52.10 -20.59 44.72
C GLY A 31 -51.13 -19.52 44.22
N GLU A 32 -51.55 -18.25 44.22
CA GLU A 32 -50.75 -17.08 43.81
C GLU A 32 -49.48 -16.91 44.65
N ARG A 33 -49.58 -17.13 45.96
CA ARG A 33 -48.42 -17.09 46.86
C ARG A 33 -47.40 -18.17 46.50
N ARG A 34 -47.86 -19.39 46.19
CA ARG A 34 -46.98 -20.50 45.80
C ARG A 34 -46.27 -20.21 44.47
N THR A 35 -46.97 -19.72 43.45
CA THR A 35 -46.34 -19.30 42.19
C THR A 35 -45.34 -18.16 42.40
N SER A 36 -45.68 -17.17 43.23
CA SER A 36 -44.76 -16.07 43.56
C SER A 36 -43.51 -16.55 44.31
N GLU A 37 -43.64 -17.52 45.23
CA GLU A 37 -42.51 -18.13 45.93
C GLU A 37 -41.61 -18.95 44.98
N GLU A 38 -42.20 -19.69 44.03
CA GLU A 38 -41.48 -20.41 42.98
C GLU A 38 -40.71 -19.45 42.05
N ASP A 39 -41.34 -18.35 41.62
CA ASP A 39 -40.70 -17.34 40.77
C ASP A 39 -39.61 -16.56 41.52
N LEU A 40 -39.81 -16.26 42.80
CA LEU A 40 -38.76 -15.70 43.66
C LEU A 40 -37.56 -16.65 43.76
N GLY A 41 -37.81 -17.96 43.85
CA GLY A 41 -36.78 -19.01 43.82
C GLY A 41 -35.98 -19.02 42.51
N LYS A 42 -36.67 -18.94 41.36
CA LYS A 42 -36.03 -18.83 40.03
C LYS A 42 -35.23 -17.54 39.88
N LEU A 43 -35.75 -16.41 40.37
CA LEU A 43 -35.07 -15.12 40.33
C LEU A 43 -33.79 -15.14 41.19
N LYS A 44 -33.86 -15.71 42.41
CA LYS A 44 -32.70 -15.86 43.29
C LYS A 44 -31.61 -16.73 42.64
N SER A 45 -31.97 -17.89 42.10
CA SER A 45 -31.01 -18.77 41.43
C SER A 45 -30.38 -18.11 40.19
N ARG A 46 -31.15 -17.31 39.45
CA ARG A 46 -30.64 -16.50 38.33
C ARG A 46 -29.69 -15.40 38.80
N ILE A 47 -29.98 -14.71 39.90
CA ILE A 47 -29.08 -13.72 40.51
C ILE A 47 -27.76 -14.39 40.95
N ASP A 48 -27.83 -15.55 41.61
CA ASP A 48 -26.64 -16.29 42.04
C ASP A 48 -25.84 -16.84 40.86
N GLY A 49 -26.50 -17.20 39.76
CA GLY A 49 -25.85 -17.54 38.50
C GLY A 49 -25.12 -16.34 37.87
N LEU A 50 -25.79 -15.18 37.80
CA LEU A 50 -25.19 -13.95 37.28
C LEU A 50 -24.03 -13.45 38.13
N ARG A 51 -24.12 -13.56 39.46
CA ARG A 51 -23.03 -13.20 40.38
C ARG A 51 -21.78 -14.06 40.14
N ARG A 52 -21.95 -15.38 40.05
CA ARG A 52 -20.85 -16.29 39.70
C ARG A 52 -20.23 -15.94 38.34
N HIS A 53 -21.07 -15.66 37.35
CA HIS A 53 -20.57 -15.25 36.03
C HIS A 53 -19.80 -13.92 36.07
N LEU A 54 -20.24 -12.97 36.90
CA LEU A 54 -19.53 -11.71 37.11
C LEU A 54 -18.16 -11.93 37.77
N ASP A 55 -18.10 -12.80 38.79
CA ASP A 55 -16.86 -13.16 39.48
C ASP A 55 -15.88 -13.88 38.54
N ASP A 56 -16.38 -14.81 37.71
CA ASP A 56 -15.60 -15.51 36.70
C ASP A 56 -15.03 -14.53 35.65
N LEU A 57 -15.85 -13.59 35.17
CA LEU A 57 -15.42 -12.55 34.23
C LEU A 57 -14.39 -11.60 34.86
N ALA A 58 -14.55 -11.23 36.13
CA ALA A 58 -13.59 -10.39 36.84
C ALA A 58 -12.24 -11.09 37.02
N ALA A 59 -12.24 -12.38 37.38
CA ALA A 59 -11.03 -13.18 37.49
C ALA A 59 -10.34 -13.37 36.12
N ALA A 60 -11.11 -13.60 35.06
CA ALA A 60 -10.60 -13.67 33.70
C ALA A 60 -9.98 -12.33 33.24
N GLY A 61 -10.64 -11.21 33.57
CA GLY A 61 -10.14 -9.85 33.31
C GLY A 61 -8.79 -9.59 33.98
N CYS A 62 -8.67 -9.85 35.29
CA CYS A 62 -7.41 -9.69 36.03
C CYS A 62 -6.28 -10.56 35.43
N THR A 63 -6.61 -11.80 35.05
CA THR A 63 -5.64 -12.70 34.40
C THR A 63 -5.19 -12.16 33.02
N ALA A 64 -6.12 -11.62 32.24
CA ALA A 64 -5.83 -11.04 30.94
C ALA A 64 -4.97 -9.77 31.07
N GLU A 65 -5.27 -8.89 32.02
CA GLU A 65 -4.48 -7.68 32.33
C GLU A 65 -3.04 -8.03 32.73
N GLU A 66 -2.86 -9.02 33.59
CA GLU A 66 -1.52 -9.47 34.00
C GLU A 66 -0.72 -10.06 32.83
N LYS A 67 -1.37 -10.85 31.96
CA LYS A 67 -0.75 -11.35 30.72
C LYS A 67 -0.37 -10.22 29.77
N LEU A 68 -1.24 -9.23 29.62
CA LEU A 68 -1.00 -8.06 28.79
C LEU A 68 0.18 -7.24 29.32
N ARG A 69 0.24 -7.00 30.63
CA ARG A 69 1.35 -6.29 31.30
C ARG A 69 2.68 -7.01 31.06
N LYS A 70 2.75 -8.32 31.29
CA LYS A 70 3.95 -9.12 31.01
C LYS A 70 4.37 -9.09 29.55
N ALA A 71 3.40 -9.10 28.62
CA ALA A 71 3.68 -9.02 27.19
C ALA A 71 4.23 -7.63 26.79
N LYS A 72 3.66 -6.55 27.35
CA LYS A 72 4.15 -5.18 27.20
C LYS A 72 5.56 -5.03 27.73
N ASP A 73 5.84 -5.52 28.93
CA ASP A 73 7.18 -5.45 29.55
C ASP A 73 8.21 -6.21 28.71
N ARG A 74 7.84 -7.38 28.18
CA ARG A 74 8.72 -8.19 27.32
C ARG A 74 9.03 -7.51 25.99
N LEU A 75 8.02 -6.93 25.35
CA LEU A 75 8.18 -6.29 24.04
C LEU A 75 8.75 -4.88 24.14
N ALA A 76 8.60 -4.21 25.29
CA ALA A 76 9.07 -2.86 25.57
C ALA A 76 8.74 -1.90 24.41
N GLY A 77 9.74 -1.24 23.81
CA GLY A 77 9.57 -0.31 22.69
C GLY A 77 9.11 -0.94 21.37
N TYR A 78 8.93 -2.27 21.32
CA TYR A 78 8.36 -3.00 20.19
C TYR A 78 6.90 -3.40 20.41
N TRP A 79 6.27 -2.97 21.51
CA TRP A 79 4.84 -3.17 21.71
C TRP A 79 4.04 -2.32 20.70
N PRO A 80 3.07 -2.91 19.96
CA PRO A 80 2.16 -2.14 19.13
C PRO A 80 1.15 -1.42 20.03
N ASP A 81 1.47 -0.20 20.43
CA ASP A 81 0.55 0.61 21.23
C ASP A 81 -0.57 1.18 20.35
N LEU A 82 -1.67 0.43 20.26
CA LEU A 82 -2.86 0.83 19.50
C LEU A 82 -3.57 2.07 20.07
N ALA A 83 -3.16 2.57 21.24
CA ALA A 83 -3.66 3.81 21.82
C ALA A 83 -2.77 5.03 21.52
N ALA A 84 -1.59 4.84 20.92
CA ALA A 84 -0.70 5.94 20.56
C ALA A 84 -1.28 6.80 19.43
N ASP A 85 -0.73 7.99 19.21
CA ASP A 85 -1.06 8.79 18.03
C ASP A 85 -0.72 8.02 16.75
N ASP A 86 -1.54 8.19 15.72
CA ASP A 86 -1.44 7.48 14.44
C ASP A 86 -0.02 7.56 13.83
N HIS A 87 0.64 8.72 13.92
CA HIS A 87 2.01 8.87 13.42
C HIS A 87 3.04 8.04 14.21
N ASP A 88 2.86 7.92 15.53
CA ASP A 88 3.76 7.16 16.38
C ASP A 88 3.51 5.65 16.27
N GLN A 89 2.25 5.24 16.06
CA GLN A 89 1.90 3.86 15.73
C GLN A 89 2.62 3.39 14.46
N GLU A 90 2.54 4.18 13.39
CA GLU A 90 3.17 3.87 12.10
C GLU A 90 4.71 3.78 12.20
N ARG A 91 5.32 4.60 13.07
CA ARG A 91 6.77 4.57 13.32
C ARG A 91 7.23 3.35 14.10
N SER A 92 6.33 2.68 14.81
CA SER A 92 6.64 1.46 15.54
C SER A 92 7.01 0.32 14.59
N SER A 93 7.75 -0.68 15.08
CA SER A 93 8.08 -1.86 14.28
C SER A 93 8.08 -3.11 15.16
N PRO A 94 6.90 -3.60 15.58
CA PRO A 94 6.79 -4.74 16.50
C PRO A 94 7.53 -5.98 16.01
N TRP A 95 7.42 -6.25 14.71
CA TRP A 95 8.09 -7.36 14.05
C TRP A 95 9.62 -7.23 13.99
N ALA A 96 10.19 -6.06 14.30
CA ALA A 96 11.62 -5.82 14.26
C ALA A 96 12.33 -6.22 15.56
N HIS A 97 11.62 -6.82 16.53
CA HIS A 97 12.18 -7.26 17.80
C HIS A 97 13.48 -8.08 17.61
N PRO A 98 14.59 -7.76 18.33
CA PRO A 98 15.90 -8.36 18.11
C PRO A 98 15.90 -9.89 18.23
N GLU A 99 15.22 -10.44 19.24
CA GLU A 99 15.14 -11.90 19.42
C GLU A 99 14.41 -12.60 18.26
N TRP A 100 13.33 -12.00 17.76
CA TRP A 100 12.53 -12.56 16.68
C TRP A 100 13.28 -12.46 15.34
N ARG A 101 14.03 -11.37 15.16
CA ARG A 101 14.95 -11.23 14.01
C ARG A 101 16.05 -12.28 14.06
N ALA A 102 16.69 -12.46 15.21
CA ALA A 102 17.73 -13.48 15.39
C ALA A 102 17.18 -14.90 15.16
N ALA A 103 15.98 -15.21 15.65
CA ALA A 103 15.32 -16.50 15.40
C ALA A 103 15.05 -16.73 13.91
N ARG A 104 14.50 -15.73 13.20
CA ARG A 104 14.28 -15.81 11.74
C ARG A 104 15.57 -16.04 10.97
N ILE A 105 16.64 -15.33 11.32
CA ILE A 105 17.97 -15.52 10.70
C ILE A 105 18.46 -16.95 10.92
N ARG A 106 18.36 -17.49 12.15
CA ARG A 106 18.78 -18.87 12.44
C ARG A 106 18.01 -19.91 11.62
N VAL A 107 16.69 -19.77 11.52
CA VAL A 107 15.86 -20.68 10.71
C VAL A 107 16.21 -20.58 9.23
N PHE A 108 16.44 -19.38 8.72
CA PHE A 108 16.86 -19.17 7.33
C PHE A 108 18.22 -19.83 7.04
N LEU A 109 19.22 -19.63 7.91
CA LEU A 109 20.53 -20.25 7.75
C LEU A 109 20.47 -21.78 7.84
N ALA A 110 19.64 -22.32 8.75
CA ALA A 110 19.42 -23.76 8.84
C ALA A 110 18.78 -24.33 7.56
N ALA A 111 17.84 -23.60 6.94
CA ALA A 111 17.25 -23.99 5.66
C ALA A 111 18.28 -23.96 4.51
N LEU A 112 19.17 -22.95 4.47
CA LEU A 112 20.26 -22.91 3.49
C LEU A 112 21.23 -24.08 3.64
N ASN A 113 21.60 -24.44 4.87
CA ASN A 113 22.44 -25.61 5.12
C ASN A 113 21.77 -26.91 4.67
N LEU A 114 20.44 -27.03 4.83
CA LEU A 114 19.68 -28.17 4.33
C LEU A 114 19.71 -28.23 2.80
N HIS A 115 19.55 -27.10 2.11
CA HIS A 115 19.67 -27.03 0.64
C HIS A 115 21.09 -27.42 0.19
N GLN A 116 22.12 -26.93 0.86
CA GLN A 116 23.52 -27.27 0.58
C GLN A 116 23.73 -28.79 0.70
N ALA A 117 23.35 -29.39 1.84
CA ALA A 117 23.49 -30.83 2.05
C ALA A 117 22.73 -31.65 1.00
N PHE A 118 21.53 -31.22 0.62
CA PHE A 118 20.75 -31.87 -0.44
C PHE A 118 21.46 -31.83 -1.80
N ILE A 119 22.05 -30.68 -2.15
CA ILE A 119 22.79 -30.49 -3.40
C ILE A 119 24.06 -31.36 -3.40
N GLU A 120 24.83 -31.38 -2.31
CA GLU A 120 26.06 -32.16 -2.18
C GLU A 120 25.80 -33.66 -2.31
N GLU A 121 24.74 -34.18 -1.65
CA GLU A 121 24.35 -35.59 -1.74
C GLU A 121 23.85 -35.99 -3.14
N ASN A 122 23.32 -35.03 -3.91
CA ASN A 122 22.75 -35.27 -5.25
C ASN A 122 23.55 -34.60 -6.37
N ALA A 123 24.85 -34.36 -6.17
CA ALA A 123 25.67 -33.48 -7.01
C ALA A 123 25.61 -33.82 -8.51
N SER A 124 25.67 -35.10 -8.88
CA SER A 124 25.63 -35.52 -10.29
C SER A 124 24.30 -35.17 -10.98
N LYS A 125 23.18 -35.42 -10.31
CA LYS A 125 21.82 -35.08 -10.80
C LYS A 125 21.62 -33.57 -10.85
N MET A 126 22.06 -32.86 -9.80
CA MET A 126 21.97 -31.40 -9.74
C MET A 126 22.77 -30.75 -10.87
N MET A 127 24.01 -31.18 -11.11
CA MET A 127 24.83 -30.67 -12.20
C MET A 127 24.20 -30.92 -13.58
N ALA A 128 23.62 -32.10 -13.81
CA ALA A 128 22.91 -32.40 -15.06
C ALA A 128 21.70 -31.46 -15.26
N ASN A 129 20.86 -31.31 -14.22
CA ASN A 129 19.68 -30.46 -14.26
C ASN A 129 20.03 -28.98 -14.43
N LEU A 130 21.09 -28.50 -13.75
CA LEU A 130 21.58 -27.14 -13.88
C LEU A 130 22.18 -26.90 -15.28
N GLY A 131 22.85 -27.88 -15.86
CA GLY A 131 23.32 -27.83 -17.25
C GLY A 131 22.16 -27.60 -18.22
N ILE A 132 21.05 -28.32 -18.05
CA ILE A 132 19.84 -28.13 -18.85
C ILE A 132 19.22 -26.75 -18.61
N ALA A 133 19.18 -26.28 -17.36
CA ALA A 133 18.69 -24.95 -17.05
C ALA A 133 19.53 -23.85 -17.73
N MET A 134 20.86 -24.01 -17.78
CA MET A 134 21.75 -23.08 -18.48
C MET A 134 21.55 -23.11 -20.00
N ASP A 135 21.39 -24.30 -20.60
CA ASP A 135 21.08 -24.44 -22.03
C ASP A 135 19.75 -23.76 -22.39
N MET A 136 18.72 -23.92 -21.56
CA MET A 136 17.44 -23.22 -21.72
C MET A 136 17.60 -21.70 -21.71
N LEU A 137 18.41 -21.16 -20.79
CA LEU A 137 18.66 -19.71 -20.71
C LEU A 137 19.45 -19.18 -21.92
N GLN A 138 20.17 -20.06 -22.63
CA GLN A 138 20.87 -19.75 -23.88
C GLN A 138 19.99 -19.95 -25.13
N GLY A 139 18.73 -20.36 -24.97
CA GLY A 139 17.77 -20.54 -26.06
C GLY A 139 17.49 -22.00 -26.43
N GLY A 140 18.03 -22.96 -25.69
CA GLY A 140 17.70 -24.38 -25.82
C GLY A 140 16.22 -24.66 -25.52
N ILE A 141 15.63 -25.63 -26.23
CA ILE A 141 14.21 -26.01 -26.09
C ILE A 141 14.13 -27.49 -25.71
N PRO A 142 14.44 -27.85 -24.45
CA PRO A 142 14.33 -29.23 -23.99
C PRO A 142 12.87 -29.66 -23.84
N ASP A 143 12.65 -30.97 -23.62
CA ASP A 143 11.34 -31.53 -23.34
C ASP A 143 10.65 -30.79 -22.15
N PRO A 144 9.34 -30.49 -22.23
CA PRO A 144 8.60 -29.78 -21.19
C PRO A 144 8.73 -30.36 -19.77
N LYS A 145 8.80 -31.68 -19.62
CA LYS A 145 8.95 -32.32 -18.29
C LYS A 145 10.34 -32.08 -17.71
N VAL A 146 11.36 -32.21 -18.55
CA VAL A 146 12.76 -31.99 -18.18
C VAL A 146 12.99 -30.53 -17.81
N ARG A 147 12.33 -29.61 -18.53
CA ARG A 147 12.35 -28.19 -18.24
C ARG A 147 11.87 -27.83 -16.84
N VAL A 148 10.76 -28.41 -16.39
CA VAL A 148 10.24 -28.15 -15.03
C VAL A 148 11.22 -28.65 -13.98
N GLN A 149 11.78 -29.85 -14.16
CA GLN A 149 12.78 -30.42 -13.24
C GLN A 149 14.07 -29.58 -13.17
N ALA A 150 14.51 -29.04 -14.31
CA ALA A 150 15.65 -28.14 -14.40
C ALA A 150 15.41 -26.84 -13.63
N LEU A 151 14.21 -26.25 -13.77
CA LEU A 151 13.81 -25.04 -13.03
C LEU A 151 13.67 -25.31 -11.52
N ASP A 152 13.11 -26.45 -11.11
CA ASP A 152 13.01 -26.83 -9.70
C ASP A 152 14.41 -26.99 -9.08
N SER A 153 15.33 -27.62 -9.80
CA SER A 153 16.73 -27.78 -9.37
C SER A 153 17.44 -26.43 -9.28
N LEU A 154 17.21 -25.55 -10.27
CA LEU A 154 17.72 -24.17 -10.24
C LEU A 154 17.15 -23.40 -9.03
N ALA A 155 15.88 -23.57 -8.69
CA ALA A 155 15.24 -22.90 -7.57
C ALA A 155 15.75 -23.39 -6.20
N ILE A 156 16.21 -24.65 -6.08
CA ILE A 156 16.85 -25.14 -4.86
C ILE A 156 18.21 -24.45 -4.64
N ALA A 157 18.99 -24.29 -5.71
CA ALA A 157 20.29 -23.62 -5.67
C ALA A 157 20.17 -22.09 -5.58
N CYS A 158 19.18 -21.51 -6.26
CA CYS A 158 18.89 -20.09 -6.32
C CYS A 158 17.41 -19.86 -5.97
N PRO A 159 17.07 -19.69 -4.67
CA PRO A 159 15.68 -19.63 -4.21
C PRO A 159 14.93 -18.37 -4.66
N VAL A 160 15.62 -17.38 -5.23
CA VAL A 160 15.03 -16.14 -5.74
C VAL A 160 15.49 -15.94 -7.18
N ILE A 161 14.54 -15.97 -8.12
CA ILE A 161 14.79 -15.74 -9.54
C ILE A 161 14.03 -14.47 -9.96
N SER A 162 14.77 -13.45 -10.39
CA SER A 162 14.19 -12.22 -10.92
C SER A 162 14.04 -12.29 -12.43
N THR A 163 12.87 -11.92 -12.97
CA THR A 163 12.63 -11.85 -14.41
C THR A 163 11.58 -10.79 -14.74
N THR A 164 11.54 -10.34 -16.00
CA THR A 164 10.48 -9.43 -16.47
C THR A 164 9.27 -10.23 -16.96
N PHE A 165 8.08 -9.62 -16.98
CA PHE A 165 6.88 -10.29 -17.50
C PHE A 165 7.03 -10.77 -18.96
N ALA A 166 7.79 -10.04 -19.79
CA ALA A 166 8.04 -10.42 -21.18
C ALA A 166 8.83 -11.73 -21.30
N SER A 167 9.66 -12.07 -20.30
CA SER A 167 10.49 -13.27 -20.28
C SER A 167 9.77 -14.48 -19.66
N VAL A 168 8.67 -14.28 -18.93
CA VAL A 168 7.93 -15.38 -18.26
C VAL A 168 7.45 -16.47 -19.24
N PRO A 169 6.92 -16.18 -20.44
CA PRO A 169 6.53 -17.23 -21.37
C PRO A 169 7.71 -18.14 -21.78
N SER A 170 8.88 -17.54 -22.03
CA SER A 170 10.10 -18.29 -22.36
C SER A 170 10.59 -19.10 -21.17
N LEU A 171 10.64 -18.52 -19.96
CA LEU A 171 11.18 -19.16 -18.76
C LEU A 171 10.21 -20.21 -18.18
N CYS A 172 8.92 -19.91 -18.07
CA CYS A 172 7.92 -20.70 -17.35
C CYS A 172 6.74 -21.21 -18.20
N GLY A 173 6.72 -21.01 -19.52
CA GLY A 173 5.67 -21.48 -20.42
C GLY A 173 5.32 -22.98 -20.39
N SER A 174 6.21 -23.88 -19.96
CA SER A 174 5.89 -25.30 -19.77
C SER A 174 5.37 -25.65 -18.38
N MET A 175 5.37 -24.70 -17.45
CA MET A 175 4.86 -24.92 -16.09
C MET A 175 3.33 -24.90 -16.10
N SER A 176 2.73 -25.82 -15.35
CA SER A 176 1.30 -25.81 -15.09
C SER A 176 0.89 -24.64 -14.20
N SER A 177 -0.42 -24.51 -13.97
CA SER A 177 -0.95 -23.67 -12.89
C SER A 177 -0.27 -24.03 -11.57
N GLU A 178 -0.05 -23.02 -10.73
CA GLU A 178 0.45 -23.20 -9.35
C GLU A 178 1.83 -23.91 -9.22
N GLY A 179 2.64 -23.94 -10.28
CA GLY A 179 4.01 -24.47 -10.24
C GLY A 179 5.01 -23.57 -9.49
N ILE A 180 4.75 -22.27 -9.39
CA ILE A 180 5.56 -21.30 -8.65
C ILE A 180 4.99 -21.14 -7.24
N GLY A 181 5.82 -21.33 -6.21
CA GLY A 181 5.37 -21.20 -4.82
C GLY A 181 4.92 -19.80 -4.43
N TRP A 182 5.74 -18.80 -4.77
CA TRP A 182 5.49 -17.38 -4.51
C TRP A 182 5.93 -16.55 -5.71
N LEU A 183 5.05 -15.65 -6.16
CA LEU A 183 5.35 -14.61 -7.14
C LEU A 183 5.35 -13.26 -6.45
N LEU A 184 6.47 -12.54 -6.56
CA LEU A 184 6.57 -11.16 -6.11
C LEU A 184 6.55 -10.26 -7.34
N ILE A 185 5.59 -9.35 -7.41
CA ILE A 185 5.48 -8.34 -8.47
C ILE A 185 5.86 -7.01 -7.86
N ASP A 186 6.98 -6.45 -8.29
CA ASP A 186 7.43 -5.11 -7.91
C ASP A 186 7.01 -4.08 -8.98
N GLU A 187 6.90 -2.82 -8.59
CA GLU A 187 6.48 -1.70 -9.44
C GLU A 187 5.15 -1.97 -10.17
N ALA A 188 4.23 -2.67 -9.50
CA ALA A 188 2.97 -3.14 -10.07
C ALA A 188 2.02 -2.01 -10.51
N GLY A 189 2.24 -0.78 -10.04
CA GLY A 189 1.53 0.43 -10.49
C GLY A 189 1.73 0.69 -11.98
N GLN A 190 2.85 0.23 -12.54
CA GLN A 190 3.21 0.40 -13.96
C GLN A 190 2.96 -0.83 -14.83
N ALA A 191 2.70 -1.97 -14.21
CA ALA A 191 2.43 -3.19 -14.93
C ALA A 191 0.97 -3.19 -15.42
N THR A 192 0.77 -3.54 -16.69
CA THR A 192 -0.57 -3.80 -17.21
C THR A 192 -1.05 -5.18 -16.72
N PRO A 193 -2.33 -5.35 -16.38
CA PRO A 193 -2.84 -6.64 -15.88
C PRO A 193 -2.55 -7.83 -16.80
N GLN A 194 -2.67 -7.63 -18.11
CA GLN A 194 -2.43 -8.68 -19.11
C GLN A 194 -0.98 -9.16 -19.14
N ALA A 195 -0.01 -8.33 -18.78
CA ALA A 195 1.39 -8.74 -18.71
C ALA A 195 1.64 -9.68 -17.52
N ALA A 196 0.97 -9.45 -16.39
CA ALA A 196 1.13 -10.26 -15.19
C ALA A 196 0.29 -11.54 -15.18
N ALA A 197 -0.81 -11.59 -15.94
CA ALA A 197 -1.78 -12.69 -15.90
C ALA A 197 -1.15 -14.08 -16.03
N GLY A 198 -0.22 -14.26 -16.98
CA GLY A 198 0.45 -15.55 -17.18
C GLY A 198 1.36 -15.95 -16.01
N ALA A 199 2.02 -14.99 -15.35
CA ALA A 199 2.83 -15.26 -14.17
C ALA A 199 1.94 -15.62 -12.96
N ILE A 200 0.86 -14.85 -12.75
CA ILE A 200 -0.12 -15.06 -11.69
C ILE A 200 -0.75 -16.45 -11.80
N TRP A 201 -1.17 -16.87 -12.99
CA TRP A 201 -1.76 -18.20 -13.21
C TRP A 201 -0.84 -19.36 -12.80
N ARG A 202 0.48 -19.17 -12.93
CA ARG A 202 1.49 -20.17 -12.53
C ARG A 202 1.84 -20.12 -11.05
N ALA A 203 1.38 -19.14 -10.29
CA ALA A 203 1.78 -18.93 -8.90
C ALA A 203 0.69 -19.36 -7.91
N ARG A 204 1.10 -20.04 -6.83
CA ARG A 204 0.21 -20.37 -5.70
C ARG A 204 -0.15 -19.16 -4.86
N ARG A 205 0.80 -18.24 -4.71
CA ARG A 205 0.69 -17.04 -3.89
C ARG A 205 1.34 -15.87 -4.61
N VAL A 206 0.69 -14.73 -4.58
CA VAL A 206 1.16 -13.51 -5.25
C VAL A 206 1.22 -12.39 -4.21
N VAL A 207 2.37 -11.73 -4.16
CA VAL A 207 2.56 -10.47 -3.43
C VAL A 207 2.77 -9.40 -4.47
N VAL A 208 1.91 -8.38 -4.44
CA VAL A 208 1.93 -7.26 -5.38
C VAL A 208 2.37 -6.02 -4.61
N VAL A 209 3.44 -5.38 -5.09
CA VAL A 209 4.02 -4.18 -4.50
C VAL A 209 4.15 -3.14 -5.59
N GLY A 210 3.73 -1.92 -5.28
CA GLY A 210 3.66 -0.83 -6.21
C GLY A 210 2.85 0.31 -5.63
N ASP A 211 2.85 1.42 -6.33
CA ASP A 211 2.16 2.63 -5.89
C ASP A 211 1.21 3.09 -7.01
N PRO A 212 -0.12 3.04 -6.80
CA PRO A 212 -1.09 3.44 -7.82
C PRO A 212 -1.12 4.96 -8.06
N LEU A 213 -0.50 5.76 -7.19
CA LEU A 213 -0.42 7.23 -7.24
C LEU A 213 0.92 7.73 -7.82
N GLN A 214 1.85 6.81 -8.11
CA GLN A 214 3.00 7.05 -8.99
C GLN A 214 2.61 6.82 -10.46
N LEU A 215 3.53 6.54 -11.36
CA LEU A 215 3.22 6.46 -12.79
C LEU A 215 2.29 5.28 -13.12
N GLU A 216 1.40 5.53 -14.07
CA GLU A 216 0.51 4.51 -14.63
C GLU A 216 1.15 3.77 -15.82
N PRO A 217 0.64 2.60 -16.21
CA PRO A 217 1.14 1.89 -17.38
C PRO A 217 0.97 2.72 -18.66
N VAL A 218 1.98 2.70 -19.53
CA VAL A 218 1.91 3.39 -20.83
C VAL A 218 1.11 2.53 -21.81
N VAL A 219 -0.14 2.94 -22.07
CA VAL A 219 -1.01 2.31 -23.07
C VAL A 219 -1.07 3.17 -24.33
N THR A 220 -0.63 2.62 -25.45
CA THR A 220 -0.61 3.30 -26.76
C THR A 220 -1.96 3.24 -27.48
N LEU A 221 -2.86 2.37 -27.03
CA LEU A 221 -4.18 2.19 -27.63
C LEU A 221 -5.08 3.39 -27.32
N PRO A 222 -5.73 4.02 -28.33
CA PRO A 222 -6.68 5.09 -28.08
C PRO A 222 -7.88 4.61 -27.26
N ARG A 223 -8.35 5.46 -26.34
CA ARG A 223 -9.49 5.15 -25.44
C ARG A 223 -10.78 4.80 -26.19
N SER A 224 -11.00 5.35 -27.37
CA SER A 224 -12.15 5.01 -28.22
C SER A 224 -12.10 3.55 -28.68
N VAL A 225 -10.91 3.06 -29.05
CA VAL A 225 -10.72 1.66 -29.46
C VAL A 225 -10.89 0.73 -28.26
N GLU A 226 -10.38 1.10 -27.08
CA GLU A 226 -10.64 0.34 -25.84
C GLU A 226 -12.14 0.21 -25.56
N ALA A 227 -12.89 1.30 -25.67
CA ALA A 227 -14.33 1.30 -25.44
C ALA A 227 -15.07 0.44 -26.48
N SER A 228 -14.68 0.49 -27.75
CA SER A 228 -15.26 -0.37 -28.80
C SER A 228 -14.98 -1.86 -28.54
N LEU A 229 -13.75 -2.22 -28.17
CA LEU A 229 -13.41 -3.60 -27.82
C LEU A 229 -14.19 -4.08 -26.59
N ALA A 230 -14.29 -3.25 -25.54
CA ALA A 230 -15.08 -3.56 -24.36
C ALA A 230 -16.55 -3.80 -24.69
N ALA A 231 -17.14 -3.00 -25.58
CA ALA A 231 -18.51 -3.17 -26.05
C ALA A 231 -18.70 -4.48 -26.85
N CYS A 232 -17.74 -4.84 -27.72
CA CYS A 232 -17.77 -6.08 -28.50
C CYS A 232 -17.56 -7.34 -27.63
N ASN A 233 -16.94 -7.21 -26.45
CA ASN A 233 -16.60 -8.32 -25.57
C ASN A 233 -17.50 -8.38 -24.32
N GLY A 234 -18.81 -8.17 -24.49
CA GLY A 234 -19.80 -8.33 -23.42
C GLY A 234 -19.92 -7.13 -22.48
N GLY A 235 -19.49 -5.93 -22.91
CA GLY A 235 -19.64 -4.71 -22.13
C GLY A 235 -18.73 -4.67 -20.89
N VAL A 236 -17.44 -4.97 -21.07
CA VAL A 236 -16.46 -4.94 -19.97
C VAL A 236 -16.48 -3.56 -19.30
N ASN A 237 -16.52 -3.55 -17.96
CA ASN A 237 -16.58 -2.31 -17.20
C ASN A 237 -15.36 -1.41 -17.52
N SER A 238 -15.61 -0.12 -17.74
CA SER A 238 -14.56 0.85 -18.05
C SER A 238 -13.41 0.92 -17.03
N ARG A 239 -13.66 0.55 -15.77
CA ARG A 239 -12.62 0.47 -14.73
C ARG A 239 -11.57 -0.60 -15.00
N LEU A 240 -11.87 -1.60 -15.82
CA LEU A 240 -10.94 -2.66 -16.23
C LEU A 240 -10.23 -2.34 -17.55
N HIS A 241 -10.47 -1.17 -18.15
CA HIS A 241 -9.77 -0.77 -19.36
C HIS A 241 -8.26 -0.64 -19.08
N PRO A 242 -7.38 -1.10 -19.99
CA PRO A 242 -5.93 -1.05 -19.79
C PRO A 242 -5.42 0.37 -19.47
N SER A 243 -5.99 1.42 -20.08
CA SER A 243 -5.61 2.82 -19.80
C SER A 243 -6.06 3.38 -18.45
N ARG A 244 -6.83 2.63 -17.66
CA ARG A 244 -7.43 3.06 -16.38
C ARG A 244 -7.00 2.22 -15.18
N THR A 245 -6.37 1.07 -15.41
CA THR A 245 -6.01 0.13 -14.35
C THR A 245 -4.56 -0.35 -14.47
N SER A 246 -4.07 -0.95 -13.40
CA SER A 246 -2.75 -1.57 -13.30
C SER A 246 -2.86 -2.85 -12.50
N VAL A 247 -1.78 -3.64 -12.47
CA VAL A 247 -1.72 -4.82 -11.59
C VAL A 247 -1.94 -4.41 -10.13
N GLN A 248 -1.36 -3.28 -9.71
CA GLN A 248 -1.54 -2.75 -8.35
C GLN A 248 -3.00 -2.42 -8.04
N LYS A 249 -3.67 -1.60 -8.89
CA LYS A 249 -5.07 -1.20 -8.64
C LYS A 249 -6.02 -2.40 -8.52
N LEU A 250 -5.80 -3.45 -9.32
CA LEU A 250 -6.61 -4.67 -9.21
C LEU A 250 -6.28 -5.48 -7.95
N ALA A 251 -5.01 -5.55 -7.55
CA ALA A 251 -4.60 -6.22 -6.32
C ALA A 251 -5.09 -5.48 -5.05
N ASP A 252 -5.10 -4.15 -5.07
CA ASP A 252 -5.62 -3.34 -3.97
C ASP A 252 -7.10 -3.64 -3.74
N GLN A 253 -7.90 -3.71 -4.82
CA GLN A 253 -9.34 -4.00 -4.76
C GLN A 253 -9.70 -5.35 -4.15
N THR A 254 -8.78 -6.32 -4.14
CA THR A 254 -9.00 -7.63 -3.51
C THR A 254 -8.48 -7.67 -2.06
N THR A 255 -7.79 -6.62 -1.61
CA THR A 255 -7.21 -6.55 -0.28
C THR A 255 -8.22 -5.98 0.72
N ALA A 256 -8.53 -6.75 1.76
CA ALA A 256 -9.53 -6.36 2.78
C ALA A 256 -9.06 -5.23 3.71
N ILE A 257 -7.75 -5.05 3.85
CA ILE A 257 -7.12 -4.03 4.71
C ILE A 257 -6.55 -2.95 3.81
N GLY A 258 -6.96 -1.70 4.03
CA GLY A 258 -6.54 -0.59 3.20
C GLY A 258 -7.16 0.72 3.63
N THR A 259 -6.92 1.75 2.83
CA THR A 259 -7.53 3.07 2.98
C THR A 259 -7.91 3.63 1.62
N THR A 260 -8.76 4.65 1.62
CA THR A 260 -9.08 5.41 0.41
C THR A 260 -8.25 6.68 0.39
N VAL A 261 -7.58 6.95 -0.74
CA VAL A 261 -6.88 8.20 -1.01
C VAL A 261 -7.64 8.96 -2.09
N GLY A 262 -7.84 10.25 -1.91
CA GLY A 262 -8.63 11.14 -2.76
C GLY A 262 -10.09 11.22 -2.34
N GLU A 263 -10.79 12.18 -2.94
CA GLU A 263 -12.22 12.41 -2.72
C GLU A 263 -13.01 12.26 -4.04
N GLY A 264 -14.29 11.90 -3.92
CA GLY A 264 -15.21 11.82 -5.05
C GLY A 264 -14.89 10.70 -6.04
N ASP A 265 -15.07 10.98 -7.34
CA ASP A 265 -14.90 10.01 -8.43
C ASP A 265 -13.43 9.62 -8.68
N ASP A 266 -12.48 10.42 -8.18
CA ASP A 266 -11.03 10.17 -8.29
C ASP A 266 -10.48 9.37 -7.10
N ALA A 267 -11.32 9.00 -6.12
CA ALA A 267 -10.92 8.25 -4.94
C ALA A 267 -10.43 6.83 -5.31
N ILE A 268 -9.26 6.44 -4.79
CA ILE A 268 -8.61 5.16 -5.05
C ILE A 268 -8.46 4.39 -3.74
N TRP A 269 -8.90 3.14 -3.73
CA TRP A 269 -8.62 2.20 -2.66
C TRP A 269 -7.18 1.69 -2.77
N VAL A 270 -6.40 1.83 -1.69
CA VAL A 270 -5.01 1.38 -1.58
C VAL A 270 -4.93 0.29 -0.52
N GLY A 271 -4.47 -0.91 -0.90
CA GLY A 271 -4.33 -2.04 -0.01
C GLY A 271 -3.08 -1.94 0.85
N ALA A 272 -3.21 -2.16 2.15
CA ALA A 272 -2.11 -2.21 3.12
C ALA A 272 -0.98 -1.15 2.88
N PRO A 273 -1.31 0.16 2.85
CA PRO A 273 -0.36 1.21 2.50
C PRO A 273 0.80 1.31 3.49
N LEU A 274 2.02 1.52 2.98
CA LEU A 274 3.18 1.82 3.80
C LEU A 274 3.34 3.34 3.96
N ARG A 275 3.01 3.87 5.14
CA ARG A 275 2.89 5.32 5.36
C ARG A 275 4.19 6.00 5.78
N VAL A 276 5.11 5.27 6.42
CA VAL A 276 6.35 5.87 6.93
C VAL A 276 7.36 6.10 5.82
N HIS A 277 7.63 7.38 5.54
CA HIS A 277 8.61 7.82 4.56
C HIS A 277 9.95 8.16 5.21
N ARG A 278 11.02 7.53 4.73
CA ARG A 278 12.38 7.65 5.30
C ARG A 278 13.42 8.22 4.32
N ARG A 279 13.01 8.62 3.11
CA ARG A 279 13.93 8.92 2.00
C ARG A 279 14.12 10.41 1.74
N CYS A 280 13.05 11.16 1.54
CA CYS A 280 13.11 12.56 1.11
C CYS A 280 13.21 13.51 2.31
N ASP A 281 14.00 14.57 2.16
CA ASP A 281 13.99 15.73 3.05
C ASP A 281 12.82 16.68 2.73
N GLU A 282 12.62 17.67 3.58
CA GLU A 282 11.75 18.80 3.26
C GLU A 282 12.40 19.71 2.20
N PRO A 283 11.61 20.33 1.30
CA PRO A 283 10.15 20.26 1.20
C PRO A 283 9.61 19.11 0.33
N MET A 284 10.46 18.23 -0.21
CA MET A 284 10.04 17.19 -1.16
C MET A 284 9.03 16.22 -0.54
N PHE A 285 9.21 15.88 0.74
CA PHE A 285 8.23 15.08 1.49
C PHE A 285 6.87 15.79 1.54
N SER A 286 6.81 17.03 2.04
CA SER A 286 5.56 17.77 2.16
C SER A 286 4.86 17.97 0.81
N ILE A 287 5.63 18.30 -0.25
CA ILE A 287 5.10 18.41 -1.62
C ILE A 287 4.47 17.10 -2.07
N SER A 288 5.18 15.97 -1.93
CA SER A 288 4.67 14.66 -2.36
C SER A 288 3.44 14.24 -1.55
N ASN A 289 3.47 14.43 -0.23
CA ASN A 289 2.39 14.05 0.69
C ASN A 289 1.10 14.85 0.44
N GLU A 290 1.20 16.16 0.23
CA GLU A 290 0.06 17.04 -0.06
C GLU A 290 -0.48 16.84 -1.48
N VAL A 291 0.39 16.60 -2.48
CA VAL A 291 -0.02 16.46 -3.88
C VAL A 291 -0.68 15.11 -4.17
N ALA A 292 -0.21 14.02 -3.56
CA ALA A 292 -0.56 12.68 -4.00
C ALA A 292 -1.17 11.78 -2.92
N TYR A 293 -0.97 12.06 -1.63
CA TYR A 293 -1.33 11.13 -0.56
C TYR A 293 -2.24 11.73 0.51
N ASP A 294 -2.85 12.89 0.25
CA ASP A 294 -3.78 13.61 1.16
C ASP A 294 -3.24 13.78 2.60
N GLY A 295 -1.93 13.97 2.73
CA GLY A 295 -1.30 14.14 4.04
C GLY A 295 -1.12 12.84 4.85
N LEU A 296 -1.52 11.68 4.32
CA LEU A 296 -1.50 10.40 5.04
C LEU A 296 -0.09 9.89 5.37
N MET A 297 0.96 10.35 4.68
CA MET A 297 2.32 9.88 4.93
C MET A 297 2.90 10.43 6.24
N VAL A 298 3.79 9.64 6.86
CA VAL A 298 4.48 9.99 8.10
C VAL A 298 5.97 10.21 7.80
N HIS A 299 6.48 11.41 8.03
CA HIS A 299 7.91 11.68 7.88
C HIS A 299 8.71 11.01 9.00
N HIS A 300 9.76 10.29 8.63
CA HIS A 300 10.69 9.66 9.56
C HIS A 300 12.11 9.65 8.99
N LYS A 301 12.62 10.84 8.69
CA LYS A 301 14.02 11.04 8.30
C LYS A 301 14.64 12.13 9.17
N LYS A 302 15.87 11.89 9.64
CA LYS A 302 16.63 12.94 10.33
C LYS A 302 17.14 13.95 9.29
N PRO A 303 17.03 15.27 9.53
CA PRO A 303 17.53 16.27 8.60
C PRO A 303 19.01 16.03 8.31
N ALA A 304 19.38 15.94 7.03
CA ALA A 304 20.77 15.87 6.63
C ALA A 304 21.43 17.25 6.81
N ALA A 305 22.58 17.29 7.50
CA ALA A 305 23.38 18.51 7.65
C ALA A 305 24.17 18.78 6.36
N LEU A 306 23.47 19.23 5.32
CA LEU A 306 24.05 19.56 4.02
C LEU A 306 24.28 21.06 3.90
N THR A 307 25.43 21.45 3.36
CA THR A 307 25.81 22.85 3.06
C THR A 307 25.26 23.34 1.73
N TRP A 308 24.57 22.47 0.97
CA TRP A 308 24.00 22.81 -0.32
C TRP A 308 22.84 23.81 -0.19
N PRO A 309 22.64 24.69 -1.20
CA PRO A 309 21.53 25.63 -1.23
C PRO A 309 20.19 24.94 -0.94
N ALA A 310 19.26 25.62 -0.27
CA ALA A 310 17.93 25.07 -0.03
C ALA A 310 17.18 24.83 -1.35
N SER A 311 16.19 23.95 -1.34
CA SER A 311 15.28 23.77 -2.49
C SER A 311 14.52 25.06 -2.80
N TYR A 312 14.48 25.50 -4.06
CA TYR A 312 13.77 26.71 -4.48
C TYR A 312 13.26 26.64 -5.93
N TRP A 313 12.38 27.57 -6.29
CA TRP A 313 11.88 27.72 -7.65
C TRP A 313 12.60 28.86 -8.36
N LEU A 314 13.41 28.53 -9.36
CA LEU A 314 14.06 29.49 -10.24
C LEU A 314 13.03 30.02 -11.26
N ASP A 315 12.43 31.16 -10.93
CA ASP A 315 11.37 31.78 -11.75
C ASP A 315 11.95 32.34 -13.06
N VAL A 316 11.39 31.88 -14.19
CA VAL A 316 11.77 32.32 -15.54
C VAL A 316 10.51 32.75 -16.29
N PRO A 317 10.09 34.03 -16.16
CA PRO A 317 8.84 34.49 -16.75
C PRO A 317 8.94 34.68 -18.27
N GLY A 318 7.87 34.33 -18.99
CA GLY A 318 7.58 34.88 -20.32
C GLY A 318 8.54 34.54 -21.47
N GLY A 319 9.01 33.29 -21.58
CA GLY A 319 9.89 32.85 -22.68
C GLY A 319 9.16 32.36 -23.94
N GLN A 320 9.67 32.71 -25.13
CA GLN A 320 9.22 32.10 -26.39
C GLN A 320 9.81 30.70 -26.52
N GLY A 321 8.96 29.70 -26.71
CA GLY A 321 9.36 28.30 -26.81
C GLY A 321 9.65 27.84 -28.25
N ASN A 322 10.60 26.92 -28.38
CA ASN A 322 10.82 26.08 -29.56
C ASN A 322 10.19 24.70 -29.30
N GLY A 323 8.90 24.55 -29.59
CA GLY A 323 8.13 23.41 -29.07
C GLY A 323 7.87 23.58 -27.57
N ASN A 324 8.14 22.57 -26.75
CA ASN A 324 8.08 22.68 -25.29
C ASN A 324 9.36 23.21 -24.66
N TRP A 325 10.45 23.31 -25.43
CA TRP A 325 11.71 23.86 -24.94
C TRP A 325 11.64 25.39 -24.85
N ILE A 326 11.97 25.94 -23.68
CA ILE A 326 12.07 27.39 -23.45
C ILE A 326 13.55 27.74 -23.26
N PRO A 327 14.21 28.39 -24.24
CA PRO A 327 15.65 28.68 -24.16
C PRO A 327 16.08 29.46 -22.92
N ALA A 328 15.22 30.38 -22.44
CA ALA A 328 15.46 31.13 -21.21
C ALA A 328 15.57 30.23 -19.97
N GLU A 329 14.76 29.16 -19.88
CA GLU A 329 14.87 28.18 -18.80
C GLU A 329 16.19 27.40 -18.89
N GLY A 330 16.67 27.14 -20.11
CA GLY A 330 17.96 26.50 -20.33
C GLY A 330 19.15 27.34 -19.86
N GLU A 331 19.11 28.65 -20.07
CA GLU A 331 20.18 29.53 -19.60
C GLU A 331 20.15 29.69 -18.07
N ALA A 332 18.96 29.78 -17.49
CA ALA A 332 18.79 29.79 -16.03
C ALA A 332 19.30 28.47 -15.41
N LEU A 333 19.00 27.32 -16.03
CA LEU A 333 19.51 26.02 -15.63
C LEU A 333 21.04 25.97 -15.68
N ARG A 334 21.67 26.53 -16.71
CA ARG A 334 23.13 26.57 -16.85
C ARG A 334 23.77 27.24 -15.65
N GLY A 335 23.25 28.41 -15.26
CA GLY A 335 23.73 29.13 -14.07
C GLY A 335 23.54 28.33 -12.77
N LEU A 336 22.40 27.64 -12.64
CA LEU A 336 22.14 26.76 -11.48
C LEU A 336 23.14 25.60 -11.40
N ILE A 337 23.36 24.86 -12.49
CA ILE A 337 24.31 23.73 -12.51
C ILE A 337 25.73 24.22 -12.21
N GLN A 338 26.14 25.37 -12.76
CA GLN A 338 27.44 25.98 -12.47
C GLN A 338 27.60 26.32 -10.98
N ASN A 339 26.56 26.87 -10.35
CA ASN A 339 26.58 27.15 -8.92
C ASN A 339 26.69 25.86 -8.10
N LEU A 340 25.85 24.86 -8.41
CA LEU A 340 25.81 23.60 -7.68
C LEU A 340 27.12 22.83 -7.75
N LEU A 341 27.70 22.68 -8.94
CA LEU A 341 28.97 21.97 -9.13
C LEU A 341 30.16 22.78 -8.62
N GLY A 342 30.17 24.10 -8.82
CA GLY A 342 31.30 24.96 -8.52
C GLY A 342 31.34 25.46 -7.08
N GLN A 343 30.31 26.19 -6.66
CA GLN A 343 30.25 26.83 -5.34
C GLN A 343 29.78 25.88 -4.24
N ALA A 344 28.69 25.14 -4.50
CA ALA A 344 28.13 24.21 -3.51
C ALA A 344 28.83 22.84 -3.49
N GLN A 345 29.72 22.58 -4.45
CA GLN A 345 30.50 21.34 -4.58
C GLN A 345 29.65 20.06 -4.56
N VAL A 346 28.46 20.12 -5.16
CA VAL A 346 27.61 18.94 -5.37
C VAL A 346 28.28 18.02 -6.40
N PRO A 347 28.46 16.71 -6.14
CA PRO A 347 28.96 15.78 -7.14
C PRO A 347 28.03 15.72 -8.36
N ALA A 348 28.60 15.68 -9.57
CA ALA A 348 27.80 15.59 -10.80
C ALA A 348 26.94 14.32 -10.85
N ASP A 349 27.43 13.22 -10.25
CA ASP A 349 26.68 11.97 -10.10
C ASP A 349 25.50 12.08 -9.13
N ASP A 350 25.40 13.14 -8.32
CA ASP A 350 24.28 13.34 -7.40
C ASP A 350 23.21 14.27 -7.97
N ILE A 351 23.39 14.77 -9.21
CA ILE A 351 22.43 15.64 -9.90
C ILE A 351 21.64 14.85 -10.95
N PHE A 352 20.32 14.98 -10.89
CA PHE A 352 19.40 14.43 -11.89
C PHE A 352 18.64 15.57 -12.58
N LEU A 353 18.69 15.62 -13.91
CA LEU A 353 17.87 16.55 -14.70
C LEU A 353 16.64 15.82 -15.22
N ILE A 354 15.46 16.38 -14.95
CA ILE A 354 14.18 15.82 -15.41
C ILE A 354 13.30 16.87 -16.07
N SER A 355 12.43 16.42 -16.96
CA SER A 355 11.37 17.25 -17.54
C SER A 355 10.16 16.40 -17.95
N PRO A 356 8.94 16.97 -17.99
CA PRO A 356 7.76 16.30 -18.58
C PRO A 356 7.94 15.96 -20.06
N PHE A 357 8.73 16.75 -20.80
CA PHE A 357 8.70 16.75 -22.27
C PHE A 357 9.98 16.19 -22.89
N ARG A 358 9.83 15.35 -23.94
CA ARG A 358 10.96 14.67 -24.60
C ARG A 358 11.89 15.62 -25.34
N ASP A 359 11.35 16.66 -25.96
CA ASP A 359 12.10 17.70 -26.65
C ASP A 359 12.93 18.55 -25.68
N VAL A 360 12.39 18.88 -24.49
CA VAL A 360 13.17 19.50 -23.40
C VAL A 360 14.32 18.58 -22.98
N VAL A 361 14.04 17.30 -22.70
CA VAL A 361 15.07 16.32 -22.29
C VAL A 361 16.21 16.18 -23.29
N ARG A 362 15.93 16.32 -24.59
CA ARG A 362 16.98 16.30 -25.62
C ARG A 362 17.98 17.43 -25.43
N GLU A 363 17.51 18.65 -25.15
CA GLU A 363 18.36 19.81 -24.87
C GLU A 363 19.11 19.63 -23.54
N LEU A 364 18.42 19.12 -22.50
CA LEU A 364 19.03 18.83 -21.20
C LEU A 364 20.18 17.82 -21.31
N LYS A 365 20.10 16.83 -22.20
CA LYS A 365 21.19 15.86 -22.42
C LYS A 365 22.44 16.53 -22.97
N GLY A 366 22.27 17.47 -23.90
CA GLY A 366 23.37 18.28 -24.42
C GLY A 366 24.03 19.11 -23.32
N MET A 367 23.21 19.74 -22.47
CA MET A 367 23.68 20.56 -21.36
C MET A 367 24.37 19.71 -20.27
N GLY A 368 23.74 18.62 -19.84
CA GLY A 368 24.29 17.71 -18.83
C GLY A 368 25.65 17.16 -19.26
N LYS A 369 25.81 16.77 -20.54
CA LYS A 369 27.09 16.34 -21.09
C LYS A 369 28.16 17.43 -20.99
N ALA A 370 27.82 18.69 -21.26
CA ALA A 370 28.76 19.81 -21.15
C ALA A 370 29.24 20.06 -19.70
N PHE A 371 28.44 19.65 -18.72
CA PHE A 371 28.75 19.73 -17.29
C PHE A 371 29.25 18.41 -16.67
N GLY A 372 29.47 17.38 -17.49
CA GLY A 372 29.98 16.08 -17.02
C GLY A 372 28.96 15.20 -16.30
N LEU A 373 27.65 15.46 -16.44
CA LEU A 373 26.60 14.60 -15.89
C LEU A 373 26.46 13.32 -16.73
N ASP A 374 26.20 12.19 -16.06
CA ASP A 374 25.84 10.93 -16.73
C ASP A 374 24.54 11.11 -17.54
N TYR A 375 24.56 10.72 -18.81
CA TYR A 375 23.38 10.73 -19.69
C TYR A 375 22.20 9.91 -19.13
N ARG A 376 22.47 8.92 -18.27
CA ARG A 376 21.47 8.10 -17.57
C ARG A 376 20.73 8.85 -16.47
N ARG A 377 21.28 10.00 -16.05
CA ARG A 377 20.74 10.98 -15.10
C ARG A 377 20.13 12.20 -15.80
N VAL A 378 19.70 12.03 -17.04
CA VAL A 378 18.89 13.00 -17.76
C VAL A 378 17.75 12.28 -18.48
N GLY A 379 16.50 12.55 -18.10
CA GLY A 379 15.37 11.80 -18.64
C GLY A 379 14.03 12.49 -18.46
N THR A 380 12.99 11.91 -19.05
CA THR A 380 11.62 12.31 -18.71
C THR A 380 11.24 11.70 -17.37
N VAL A 381 10.29 12.31 -16.67
CA VAL A 381 9.75 11.79 -15.40
C VAL A 381 9.35 10.30 -15.51
N HIS A 382 8.89 9.86 -16.69
CA HIS A 382 8.49 8.47 -16.96
C HIS A 382 9.67 7.50 -17.16
N THR A 383 10.77 7.96 -17.77
CA THR A 383 11.94 7.09 -18.06
C THR A 383 12.92 6.95 -16.90
N THR A 384 12.73 7.74 -15.84
CA THR A 384 13.62 7.82 -14.68
C THR A 384 13.10 7.04 -13.47
N GLN A 385 12.16 6.13 -13.66
CA GLN A 385 11.61 5.34 -12.56
C GLN A 385 12.66 4.44 -11.91
N GLY A 386 12.63 4.35 -10.58
CA GLY A 386 13.58 3.57 -9.77
C GLY A 386 14.96 4.22 -9.66
N LYS A 387 15.19 5.36 -10.32
CA LYS A 387 16.44 6.13 -10.22
C LYS A 387 16.22 7.33 -9.34
N GLU A 388 17.05 7.45 -8.31
CA GLU A 388 17.01 8.53 -7.33
C GLU A 388 18.33 9.30 -7.36
N ALA A 389 18.28 10.55 -6.90
CA ALA A 389 19.46 11.37 -6.74
C ALA A 389 19.32 12.25 -5.51
N ASP A 390 20.44 12.72 -4.95
CA ASP A 390 20.37 13.63 -3.83
C ASP A 390 19.85 15.00 -4.27
N VAL A 391 20.19 15.42 -5.49
CA VAL A 391 19.69 16.63 -6.12
C VAL A 391 18.90 16.30 -7.39
N VAL A 392 17.67 16.80 -7.49
CA VAL A 392 16.88 16.76 -8.73
C VAL A 392 16.56 18.18 -9.17
N ILE A 393 16.74 18.45 -10.47
CA ILE A 393 16.37 19.70 -11.11
C ILE A 393 15.30 19.40 -12.16
N MET A 394 14.10 19.93 -11.94
CA MET A 394 12.97 19.79 -12.84
C MET A 394 12.85 21.03 -13.72
N VAL A 395 12.98 20.85 -15.03
CA VAL A 395 12.77 21.91 -16.02
C VAL A 395 11.38 21.74 -16.62
N LEU A 396 10.52 22.73 -16.36
CA LEU A 396 9.09 22.63 -16.66
C LEU A 396 8.81 22.71 -18.16
N GLY A 397 9.36 23.70 -18.86
CA GLY A 397 9.07 23.95 -20.26
C GLY A 397 7.59 24.22 -20.51
N GLY A 398 7.09 23.70 -21.64
CA GLY A 398 5.69 23.83 -22.06
C GLY A 398 5.47 25.13 -22.82
N GLY A 399 5.61 25.08 -24.15
CA GLY A 399 5.49 26.26 -25.01
C GLY A 399 4.05 26.70 -25.28
N THR A 400 3.06 25.92 -24.83
CA THR A 400 1.63 26.22 -25.00
C THR A 400 0.86 25.94 -23.71
N ALA A 401 -0.30 26.58 -23.54
CA ALA A 401 -1.19 26.33 -22.40
C ALA A 401 -1.60 24.85 -22.31
N GLY A 402 -1.98 24.23 -23.43
CA GLY A 402 -2.40 22.82 -23.47
C GLY A 402 -1.30 21.83 -23.08
N ALA A 403 -0.03 22.12 -23.42
CA ALA A 403 1.09 21.29 -22.97
C ALA A 403 1.27 21.35 -21.44
N ARG A 404 1.13 22.55 -20.87
CA ARG A 404 1.19 22.75 -19.42
C ARG A 404 -0.01 22.13 -18.70
N ASP A 405 -1.22 22.28 -19.25
CA ASP A 405 -2.46 21.66 -18.74
C ASP A 405 -2.32 20.14 -18.67
N TRP A 406 -1.77 19.53 -19.72
CA TRP A 406 -1.47 18.09 -19.75
C TRP A 406 -0.51 17.69 -18.63
N ALA A 407 0.59 18.42 -18.45
CA ALA A 407 1.59 18.13 -17.43
C ALA A 407 1.05 18.30 -15.99
N SER A 408 0.07 19.18 -15.79
CA SER A 408 -0.63 19.40 -14.50
C SER A 408 -1.91 18.60 -14.32
N SER A 409 -2.28 17.75 -15.29
CA SER A 409 -3.58 17.08 -15.28
C SER A 409 -3.76 16.09 -14.13
N ARG A 410 -2.65 15.52 -13.63
CA ARG A 410 -2.61 14.47 -12.62
C ARG A 410 -1.44 14.66 -11.66
N PRO A 411 -1.55 14.20 -10.40
CA PRO A 411 -0.51 14.39 -9.39
C PRO A 411 0.74 13.56 -9.67
N ASN A 412 0.61 12.45 -10.40
CA ASN A 412 1.64 11.43 -10.59
C ASN A 412 2.97 12.01 -11.13
N LEU A 413 2.90 13.02 -12.01
CA LEU A 413 4.08 13.63 -12.59
C LEU A 413 4.90 14.40 -11.54
N LEU A 414 4.23 15.27 -10.78
CA LEU A 414 4.89 16.08 -9.74
C LEU A 414 5.31 15.21 -8.56
N ASN A 415 4.46 14.25 -8.16
CA ASN A 415 4.76 13.28 -7.12
C ASN A 415 6.07 12.53 -7.42
N VAL A 416 6.20 12.01 -8.63
CA VAL A 416 7.40 11.27 -9.05
C VAL A 416 8.61 12.20 -9.11
N ALA A 417 8.46 13.41 -9.66
CA ALA A 417 9.54 14.38 -9.73
C ALA A 417 10.11 14.74 -8.35
N ALA A 418 9.24 15.10 -7.40
CA ALA A 418 9.63 15.47 -6.05
C ALA A 418 10.22 14.28 -5.28
N SER A 419 9.59 13.09 -5.36
CA SER A 419 10.04 11.89 -4.65
C SER A 419 11.34 11.26 -5.19
N ARG A 420 11.86 11.71 -6.35
CA ARG A 420 13.20 11.33 -6.82
C ARG A 420 14.33 12.06 -6.10
N ALA A 421 14.05 13.22 -5.51
CA ALA A 421 15.03 14.03 -4.78
C ALA A 421 15.13 13.58 -3.32
N LYS A 422 16.29 13.07 -2.92
CA LYS A 422 16.52 12.71 -1.52
C LYS A 422 16.79 13.93 -0.64
N ALA A 423 17.49 14.95 -1.16
CA ALA A 423 18.00 16.07 -0.37
C ALA A 423 17.65 17.46 -0.89
N ARG A 424 17.68 17.69 -2.21
CA ARG A 424 17.34 18.99 -2.83
C ARG A 424 16.52 18.84 -4.09
N PHE A 425 15.56 19.73 -4.25
CA PHE A 425 14.70 19.80 -5.42
C PHE A 425 14.62 21.23 -5.92
N TYR A 426 15.04 21.43 -7.17
CA TYR A 426 14.99 22.73 -7.83
C TYR A 426 14.03 22.67 -9.00
N VAL A 427 13.27 23.73 -9.19
CA VAL A 427 12.31 23.85 -10.30
C VAL A 427 12.68 25.05 -11.14
N VAL A 428 12.72 24.88 -12.46
CA VAL A 428 13.00 25.95 -13.42
C VAL A 428 11.79 26.15 -14.32
N GLY A 429 11.25 27.36 -14.33
CA GLY A 429 10.16 27.76 -15.23
C GLY A 429 9.33 28.93 -14.71
N ASP A 430 8.32 29.34 -15.48
CA ASP A 430 7.44 30.47 -15.18
C ASP A 430 6.54 30.19 -13.96
N ARG A 431 6.96 30.66 -12.77
CA ARG A 431 6.27 30.38 -11.51
C ARG A 431 4.85 30.92 -11.51
N LYS A 432 4.63 32.09 -12.11
CA LYS A 432 3.32 32.77 -12.13
C LYS A 432 2.28 32.05 -12.98
N ASP A 433 2.69 31.44 -14.09
CA ASP A 433 1.78 30.62 -14.90
C ASP A 433 1.53 29.26 -14.24
N TRP A 434 2.60 28.59 -13.82
CA TRP A 434 2.50 27.24 -13.29
C TRP A 434 1.77 27.19 -11.95
N SER A 435 1.94 28.17 -11.05
CA SER A 435 1.27 28.18 -9.74
C SER A 435 -0.26 28.27 -9.81
N LYS A 436 -0.83 28.59 -10.97
CA LYS A 436 -2.30 28.61 -11.17
C LYS A 436 -2.87 27.25 -11.57
N ARG A 437 -1.99 26.29 -11.84
CA ARG A 437 -2.34 24.95 -12.32
C ARG A 437 -2.39 24.00 -11.13
N ARG A 438 -3.24 22.97 -11.23
CA ARG A 438 -3.42 21.98 -10.16
C ARG A 438 -2.08 21.41 -9.71
N PHE A 439 -1.91 21.22 -8.40
CA PHE A 439 -0.73 20.65 -7.75
C PHE A 439 0.53 21.55 -7.76
N PHE A 440 0.67 22.45 -8.73
CA PHE A 440 1.79 23.37 -8.82
C PHE A 440 1.64 24.60 -7.91
N ASP A 441 0.44 24.85 -7.39
CA ASP A 441 0.17 25.77 -6.29
C ASP A 441 0.86 25.30 -5.00
N VAL A 442 0.76 24.00 -4.68
CA VAL A 442 1.48 23.36 -3.55
C VAL A 442 2.99 23.50 -3.74
N LEU A 443 3.49 23.25 -4.96
CA LEU A 443 4.90 23.40 -5.29
C LEU A 443 5.39 24.85 -5.08
N SER A 444 4.61 25.83 -5.53
CA SER A 444 4.93 27.26 -5.39
C SER A 444 4.89 27.72 -3.92
N LYS A 445 4.01 27.15 -3.10
CA LYS A 445 3.91 27.45 -1.66
C LYS A 445 5.12 26.91 -0.87
N ASN A 446 5.63 25.74 -1.26
CA ASN A 446 6.67 25.03 -0.53
C ASN A 446 8.10 25.37 -1.00
N LEU A 447 8.26 25.95 -2.19
CA LEU A 447 9.55 26.42 -2.69
C LEU A 447 9.64 27.95 -2.59
N SER A 448 10.75 28.44 -2.04
CA SER A 448 11.01 29.88 -1.90
C SER A 448 11.11 30.58 -3.25
#